data_AF-A0A7S4A0H7-F1
#
_entry.id   AF-A0A7S4A0H7-F1
#
_cell.length_a   1.000
_cell.length_b   1.000
_cell.length_c   1.000
_cell.angle_alpha   90.00
_cell.angle_beta   90.00
_cell.angle_gamma   90.00
#
_symmetry.space_group_name_H-M   'P 1'
#
loop_
_entity.id
_entity.type
_entity.pdbx_description
1 polymer ?
#
loop_
_entity_poly.entity_id
_entity_poly.type
_entity_poly.pdbx_seq_one_letter_code
_entity_poly.pdbx_strand_id
1 'polypeptide(L)'
;MRRTARISALLLCAAHALVAPPARRCRPTARRADRVEEVQEVTSDDPLVQRIAAEVAEINNGASMDALLNPAKLINVERELIELRARRDAGDSSSDLLKQIEKKESVAYVEKRAVMRDWLKALFRGQAYATIGLSFLLSYDLIPFVDLDLSIRVLGFWSWWLFTVPSLRSIKPLPAPEKKALDAAFLATLVASLAAPFATKDPGAIWWVDAVVVGACYAYGYLAPESADSDDDDVFDSKTGVGGGAFGQQLWRSVKWAGRALDFGAGQERGARSDEASAVEKALERTVSQKAERVAAEDDEAGEEVAADGSGTYEGYAP
;
A
#
# COMPACT_ATOMS: atom_id res chain seq x y z
N MET A 1 -28.06 -59.51 22.74
CA MET A 1 -27.65 -58.61 21.63
C MET A 1 -27.74 -57.16 22.08
N ARG A 2 -26.69 -56.67 22.74
CA ARG A 2 -26.52 -55.28 23.22
C ARG A 2 -25.01 -55.04 23.26
N ARG A 3 -24.42 -54.40 22.23
CA ARG A 3 -23.03 -53.89 22.19
C ARG A 3 -22.74 -53.36 20.77
N THR A 4 -23.19 -52.15 20.42
CA THR A 4 -22.71 -51.39 19.22
C THR A 4 -23.22 -49.94 19.20
N ALA A 5 -23.27 -49.24 20.34
CA ALA A 5 -23.76 -47.84 20.38
C ALA A 5 -22.97 -46.91 21.31
N ARG A 6 -21.67 -47.17 21.53
CA ARG A 6 -20.82 -46.33 22.41
C ARG A 6 -19.47 -45.92 21.82
N ILE A 7 -19.28 -46.02 20.50
CA ILE A 7 -17.99 -45.64 19.87
C ILE A 7 -18.09 -44.38 18.99
N SER A 8 -19.29 -43.96 18.56
CA SER A 8 -19.40 -42.75 17.69
C SER A 8 -19.49 -41.40 18.43
N ALA A 9 -19.50 -41.38 19.76
CA ALA A 9 -19.58 -40.12 20.52
C ALA A 9 -18.20 -39.57 20.97
N LEU A 10 -17.12 -40.32 20.80
CA LEU A 10 -15.77 -39.91 21.25
C LEU A 10 -14.87 -39.35 20.14
N LEU A 11 -15.34 -39.33 18.89
CA LEU A 11 -14.62 -38.71 17.77
C LEU A 11 -15.14 -37.32 17.38
N LEU A 12 -16.22 -36.84 18.02
CA LEU A 12 -16.80 -35.52 17.72
C LEU A 12 -16.38 -34.40 18.68
N CYS A 13 -15.66 -34.69 19.77
CA CYS A 13 -15.15 -33.68 20.71
C CYS A 13 -13.66 -33.34 20.54
N ALA A 14 -12.94 -33.96 19.61
CA ALA A 14 -11.51 -33.71 19.39
C ALA A 14 -11.20 -32.69 18.27
N ALA A 15 -12.22 -32.19 17.55
CA ALA A 15 -12.03 -31.31 16.39
C ALA A 15 -12.35 -29.82 16.65
N HIS A 16 -12.47 -29.39 17.91
CA HIS A 16 -12.78 -28.00 18.27
C HIS A 16 -11.78 -27.34 19.23
N ALA A 17 -10.60 -27.92 19.43
CA ALA A 17 -9.62 -27.44 20.41
C ALA A 17 -8.26 -27.02 19.81
N LEU A 18 -8.21 -26.61 18.54
CA LEU A 18 -6.96 -26.31 17.85
C LEU A 18 -6.97 -25.03 17.00
N VAL A 19 -7.61 -23.95 17.46
CA VAL A 19 -7.19 -22.58 17.10
C VAL A 19 -7.55 -21.63 18.26
N ALA A 20 -6.69 -21.55 19.26
CA ALA A 20 -6.71 -20.45 20.22
C ALA A 20 -5.27 -19.89 20.30
N PRO A 21 -5.04 -18.63 19.88
CA PRO A 21 -3.72 -18.02 20.02
C PRO A 21 -3.40 -17.78 21.51
N PRO A 22 -2.13 -17.92 21.94
CA PRO A 22 -1.77 -17.74 23.34
C PRO A 22 -1.99 -16.29 23.78
N ALA A 23 -2.65 -16.13 24.93
CA ALA A 23 -2.86 -14.86 25.59
C ALA A 23 -1.52 -14.17 25.88
N ARG A 24 -1.23 -13.09 25.15
CA ARG A 24 -0.14 -12.18 25.49
C ARG A 24 -0.53 -11.41 26.74
N ARG A 25 0.24 -11.60 27.82
CA ARG A 25 0.18 -10.73 29.00
C ARG A 25 0.53 -9.30 28.56
N CYS A 26 -0.44 -8.40 28.63
CA CYS A 26 -0.18 -6.97 28.52
C CYS A 26 0.64 -6.54 29.74
N ARG A 27 1.92 -6.26 29.51
CA ARG A 27 2.74 -5.50 30.45
C ARG A 27 2.34 -4.02 30.28
N PRO A 28 2.08 -3.26 31.34
CA PRO A 28 1.81 -1.84 31.20
C PRO A 28 3.12 -1.17 30.78
N THR A 29 3.25 -0.88 29.49
CA THR A 29 4.32 -0.02 28.98
C THR A 29 4.00 1.39 29.44
N ALA A 30 4.86 1.86 30.35
CA ALA A 30 4.91 3.23 30.80
C ALA A 30 4.84 4.18 29.60
N ARG A 31 4.01 5.22 29.76
CA ARG A 31 3.92 6.42 28.93
C ARG A 31 5.33 6.88 28.54
N ARG A 32 5.77 6.55 27.33
CA ARG A 32 7.01 7.07 26.75
C ARG A 32 6.58 8.23 25.87
N ALA A 33 7.02 9.42 26.24
CA ALA A 33 6.74 10.66 25.54
C ALA A 33 6.95 10.46 24.04
N ASP A 34 5.91 10.79 23.26
CA ASP A 34 5.96 10.89 21.82
C ASP A 34 7.13 11.81 21.44
N ARG A 35 8.18 11.22 20.85
CA ARG A 35 8.95 11.96 19.87
C ARG A 35 8.18 11.76 18.58
N VAL A 36 7.29 12.70 18.31
CA VAL A 36 6.72 12.92 16.99
C VAL A 36 7.92 13.01 16.04
N GLU A 37 8.15 11.99 15.21
CA GLU A 37 8.89 12.17 13.98
C GLU A 37 8.04 13.17 13.20
N GLU A 38 8.48 14.42 13.23
CA GLU A 38 7.89 15.50 12.46
C GLU A 38 7.90 15.02 11.01
N VAL A 39 6.75 14.57 10.53
CA VAL A 39 6.47 14.45 9.11
C VAL A 39 6.52 15.88 8.62
N GLN A 40 7.72 16.34 8.27
CA GLN A 40 7.91 17.66 7.72
C GLN A 40 7.13 17.67 6.42
N GLU A 41 5.98 18.34 6.46
CA GLU A 41 5.09 18.56 5.35
C GLU A 41 5.96 19.09 4.19
N VAL A 42 6.21 18.24 3.20
CA VAL A 42 7.04 18.59 2.04
C VAL A 42 6.18 19.50 1.17
N THR A 43 6.09 20.76 1.58
CA THR A 43 5.47 21.82 0.80
C THR A 43 6.22 21.98 -0.51
N SER A 44 5.52 22.29 -1.61
CA SER A 44 6.08 22.49 -2.95
C SER A 44 7.22 23.53 -3.03
N ASP A 45 7.48 24.26 -1.94
CA ASP A 45 8.47 25.32 -1.80
C ASP A 45 9.87 24.87 -1.34
N ASP A 46 10.09 23.58 -1.06
CA ASP A 46 11.43 23.07 -0.72
C ASP A 46 12.39 23.26 -1.94
N PRO A 47 13.54 23.93 -1.79
CA PRO A 47 14.50 24.14 -2.88
C PRO A 47 14.97 22.83 -3.52
N LEU A 48 14.97 21.71 -2.78
CA LEU A 48 15.25 20.39 -3.33
C LEU A 48 14.17 19.95 -4.32
N VAL A 49 12.90 20.13 -3.96
CA VAL A 49 11.75 19.72 -4.76
C VAL A 49 11.69 20.53 -6.04
N GLN A 50 11.98 21.83 -5.99
CA GLN A 50 12.05 22.68 -7.19
C GLN A 50 13.14 22.25 -8.16
N ARG A 51 14.34 21.91 -7.64
CA ARG A 51 15.44 21.38 -8.46
C ARG A 51 15.02 20.09 -9.17
N ILE A 52 14.46 19.15 -8.41
CA ILE A 52 14.01 17.85 -8.94
C ILE A 52 12.90 18.06 -9.97
N ALA A 53 11.92 18.93 -9.69
CA ALA A 53 10.81 19.21 -10.60
C ALA A 53 11.30 19.79 -11.93
N ALA A 54 12.28 20.69 -11.91
CA ALA A 54 12.89 21.23 -13.14
C ALA A 54 13.61 20.14 -13.94
N GLU A 55 14.39 19.29 -13.28
CA GLU A 55 15.12 18.18 -13.92
C GLU A 55 14.15 17.14 -14.53
N VAL A 56 13.06 16.80 -13.82
CA VAL A 56 12.02 15.90 -14.32
C VAL A 56 11.30 16.50 -15.53
N ALA A 57 11.00 17.80 -15.49
CA ALA A 57 10.39 18.49 -16.61
C ALA A 57 11.32 18.50 -17.84
N GLU A 58 12.62 18.72 -17.66
CA GLU A 58 13.59 18.68 -18.76
C GLU A 58 13.65 17.29 -19.41
N ILE A 59 13.73 16.21 -18.60
CA ILE A 59 13.85 14.83 -19.09
C ILE A 59 12.57 14.36 -19.78
N ASN A 60 11.39 14.81 -19.33
CA ASN A 60 10.09 14.29 -19.78
C ASN A 60 9.31 15.24 -20.68
N ASN A 61 9.99 16.13 -21.42
CA ASN A 61 9.37 17.08 -22.37
C ASN A 61 8.33 18.00 -21.70
N GLY A 62 8.61 18.49 -20.49
CA GLY A 62 7.76 19.42 -19.75
C GLY A 62 6.75 18.78 -18.81
N ALA A 63 6.77 17.45 -18.60
CA ALA A 63 5.90 16.81 -17.62
C ALA A 63 6.25 17.23 -16.18
N SER A 64 5.24 17.58 -15.38
CA SER A 64 5.43 17.98 -13.99
C SER A 64 5.88 16.80 -13.11
N MET A 65 6.45 17.11 -11.95
CA MET A 65 6.82 16.10 -10.95
C MET A 65 5.62 15.23 -10.53
N ASP A 66 4.41 15.77 -10.52
CA ASP A 66 3.18 15.04 -10.19
C ASP A 66 2.80 13.98 -11.24
N ALA A 67 3.31 14.12 -12.47
CA ALA A 67 3.10 13.13 -13.54
C ALA A 67 3.94 11.85 -13.33
N LEU A 68 4.90 11.88 -12.40
CA LEU A 68 5.68 10.72 -12.02
C LEU A 68 4.79 9.64 -11.41
N LEU A 69 5.13 8.39 -11.68
CA LEU A 69 4.49 7.25 -11.05
C LEU A 69 4.74 7.21 -9.55
N ASN A 70 5.89 7.72 -9.08
CA ASN A 70 6.29 7.74 -7.67
C ASN A 70 7.08 9.01 -7.28
N PRO A 71 6.45 10.19 -7.17
CA PRO A 71 7.15 11.42 -6.81
C PRO A 71 7.78 11.35 -5.41
N ALA A 72 7.08 10.81 -4.41
CA ALA A 72 7.59 10.70 -3.04
C ALA A 72 8.85 9.82 -2.94
N LYS A 73 8.90 8.71 -3.68
CA LYS A 73 10.08 7.83 -3.71
C LYS A 73 11.29 8.54 -4.31
N LEU A 74 11.09 9.33 -5.37
CA LEU A 74 12.17 10.10 -5.99
C LEU A 74 12.76 11.10 -4.99
N ILE A 75 11.91 11.82 -4.26
CA ILE A 75 12.36 12.78 -3.24
C ILE A 75 13.18 12.08 -2.15
N ASN A 76 12.72 10.93 -1.66
CA ASN A 76 13.45 10.17 -0.64
C ASN A 76 14.81 9.69 -1.15
N VAL A 77 14.89 9.17 -2.37
CA VAL A 77 16.15 8.73 -2.99
C VAL A 77 17.11 9.91 -3.20
N GLU A 78 16.61 11.08 -3.59
CA GLU A 78 17.42 12.29 -3.75
C GLU A 78 17.91 12.84 -2.40
N ARG A 79 17.11 12.76 -1.33
CA ARG A 79 17.54 13.09 0.03
C ARG A 79 18.66 12.17 0.51
N GLU A 80 18.51 10.86 0.34
CA GLU A 80 19.55 9.87 0.67
C GLU A 80 20.83 10.09 -0.16
N LEU A 81 20.70 10.47 -1.44
CA LEU A 81 21.86 10.79 -2.28
C LEU A 81 22.63 12.01 -1.75
N ILE A 82 21.95 13.04 -1.26
CA ILE A 82 22.59 14.20 -0.66
C ILE A 82 23.36 13.80 0.59
N GLU A 83 22.76 12.98 1.45
CA GLU A 83 23.42 12.47 2.66
C GLU A 83 24.65 11.63 2.34
N LEU A 84 24.53 10.67 1.41
CA LEU A 84 25.64 9.81 0.99
C LEU A 84 26.77 10.62 0.34
N ARG A 85 26.44 11.63 -0.48
CA ARG A 85 27.43 12.53 -1.09
C ARG A 85 28.11 13.41 -0.04
N ALA A 86 27.37 13.93 0.93
CA ALA A 86 27.94 14.69 2.04
C ALA A 86 28.91 13.85 2.87
N ARG A 87 28.58 12.58 3.14
CA ARG A 87 29.48 11.64 3.82
C ARG A 87 30.76 11.35 3.02
N ARG A 88 30.64 11.22 1.70
CA ARG A 88 31.79 11.10 0.79
C ARG A 88 32.67 12.36 0.79
N ASP A 89 32.06 13.54 0.78
CA ASP A 89 32.76 14.83 0.85
C ASP A 89 33.44 15.06 2.21
N ALA A 90 32.89 14.49 3.29
CA ALA A 90 33.50 14.48 4.62
C ALA A 90 34.72 13.54 4.75
N GLY A 91 35.10 12.84 3.68
CA GLY A 91 36.33 12.03 3.59
C GLY A 91 36.13 10.52 3.67
N ASP A 92 34.90 10.03 3.77
CA ASP A 92 34.61 8.60 3.73
C ASP A 92 34.65 8.08 2.28
N SER A 93 35.78 7.48 1.90
CA SER A 93 36.02 6.91 0.56
C SER A 93 35.78 5.40 0.51
N SER A 94 35.00 4.86 1.46
CA SER A 94 34.67 3.44 1.48
C SER A 94 34.05 2.97 0.15
N SER A 95 34.56 1.86 -0.40
CA SER A 95 34.05 1.28 -1.65
C SER A 95 32.56 0.94 -1.58
N ASP A 96 32.04 0.71 -0.37
CA ASP A 96 30.63 0.41 -0.16
C ASP A 96 29.75 1.65 -0.25
N LEU A 97 30.25 2.83 0.16
CA LEU A 97 29.53 4.09 -0.05
C LEU A 97 29.43 4.43 -1.53
N LEU A 98 30.51 4.25 -2.28
CA LEU A 98 30.52 4.53 -3.72
C LEU A 98 29.50 3.66 -4.45
N LYS A 99 29.43 2.36 -4.12
CA LYS A 99 28.41 1.45 -4.66
C LYS A 99 26.98 1.88 -4.27
N GLN A 100 26.78 2.37 -3.05
CA GLN A 100 25.47 2.86 -2.63
C GLN A 100 25.05 4.12 -3.39
N ILE A 101 25.98 5.06 -3.59
CA ILE A 101 25.74 6.26 -4.41
C ILE A 101 25.35 5.85 -5.82
N GLU A 102 26.16 5.02 -6.49
CA GLU A 102 25.89 4.56 -7.86
C GLU A 102 24.52 3.85 -7.96
N LYS A 103 24.22 2.97 -6.99
CA LYS A 103 22.92 2.30 -6.92
C LYS A 103 21.78 3.30 -6.79
N LYS A 104 21.87 4.25 -5.87
CA LYS A 104 20.79 5.24 -5.64
C LYS A 104 20.67 6.21 -6.82
N GLU A 105 21.77 6.58 -7.49
CA GLU A 105 21.76 7.38 -8.72
C GLU A 105 21.04 6.64 -9.86
N SER A 106 21.32 5.35 -10.05
CA SER A 106 20.61 4.54 -11.04
C SER A 106 19.11 4.44 -10.75
N VAL A 107 18.72 4.32 -9.47
CA VAL A 107 17.32 4.33 -9.05
C VAL A 107 16.68 5.70 -9.29
N ALA A 108 17.36 6.79 -8.92
CA ALA A 108 16.87 8.15 -9.17
C ALA A 108 16.65 8.38 -10.67
N TYR A 109 17.57 7.94 -11.52
CA TYR A 109 17.44 8.05 -12.96
C TYR A 109 16.21 7.30 -13.51
N VAL A 110 15.96 6.08 -13.04
CA VAL A 110 14.79 5.29 -13.45
C VAL A 110 13.50 5.97 -12.99
N GLU A 111 13.45 6.43 -11.74
CA GLU A 111 12.26 7.08 -11.19
C GLU A 111 11.97 8.42 -11.90
N LYS A 112 12.99 9.25 -12.20
CA LYS A 112 12.82 10.51 -12.97
C LYS A 112 12.16 10.28 -14.32
N ARG A 113 12.33 9.11 -14.94
CA ARG A 113 11.76 8.75 -16.25
C ARG A 113 10.47 7.95 -16.16
N ALA A 114 10.05 7.58 -14.96
CA ALA A 114 8.86 6.78 -14.71
C ALA A 114 7.58 7.64 -14.81
N VAL A 115 7.36 8.26 -15.98
CA VAL A 115 6.15 9.04 -16.30
C VAL A 115 5.26 8.21 -17.22
N MET A 116 3.97 8.13 -16.89
CA MET A 116 3.02 7.53 -17.82
C MET A 116 2.71 8.52 -18.95
N ARG A 117 3.05 8.14 -20.18
CA ARG A 117 3.00 9.04 -21.33
C ARG A 117 1.57 9.37 -21.74
N ASP A 118 1.34 10.59 -22.22
CA ASP A 118 -0.01 11.08 -22.49
C ASP A 118 -0.74 10.34 -23.63
N TRP A 119 -0.03 9.89 -24.66
CA TRP A 119 -0.63 9.04 -25.70
C TRP A 119 -1.11 7.69 -25.12
N LEU A 120 -0.41 7.16 -24.12
CA LEU A 120 -0.79 5.91 -23.45
C LEU A 120 -2.03 6.12 -22.58
N LYS A 121 -2.13 7.28 -21.90
CA LYS A 121 -3.38 7.72 -21.23
C LYS A 121 -4.54 7.78 -22.21
N ALA A 122 -4.32 8.37 -23.38
CA ALA A 122 -5.34 8.50 -24.43
C ALA A 122 -5.78 7.13 -24.96
N LEU A 123 -4.86 6.17 -25.11
CA LEU A 123 -5.18 4.81 -25.53
C LEU A 123 -6.11 4.11 -24.51
N PHE A 124 -5.81 4.19 -23.22
CA PHE A 124 -6.67 3.61 -22.19
C PHE A 124 -8.05 4.27 -22.15
N ARG A 125 -8.15 5.60 -22.28
CA ARG A 125 -9.46 6.28 -22.39
C ARG A 125 -10.20 5.87 -23.66
N GLY A 126 -9.50 5.78 -24.78
CA GLY A 126 -10.05 5.32 -26.05
C GLY A 126 -10.60 3.90 -25.94
N GLN A 127 -9.86 2.99 -25.32
CA GLN A 127 -10.32 1.63 -25.03
C GLN A 127 -11.55 1.63 -24.12
N ALA A 128 -11.56 2.42 -23.05
CA ALA A 128 -12.73 2.53 -22.16
C ALA A 128 -13.98 3.02 -22.92
N TYR A 129 -13.87 4.07 -23.72
CA TYR A 129 -15.03 4.58 -24.48
C TYR A 129 -15.45 3.64 -25.62
N ALA A 130 -14.48 3.02 -26.31
CA ALA A 130 -14.77 2.01 -27.33
C ALA A 130 -15.49 0.79 -26.73
N THR A 131 -15.07 0.34 -25.54
CA THR A 131 -15.72 -0.77 -24.84
C THR A 131 -17.12 -0.40 -24.37
N ILE A 132 -17.34 0.82 -23.85
CA ILE A 132 -18.70 1.32 -23.54
C ILE A 132 -19.58 1.28 -24.80
N GLY A 133 -19.11 1.83 -25.92
CA GLY A 133 -19.86 1.82 -27.18
C GLY A 133 -20.18 0.40 -27.66
N LEU A 134 -19.16 -0.44 -27.80
CA LEU A 134 -19.33 -1.83 -28.24
C LEU A 134 -20.27 -2.62 -27.31
N SER A 135 -20.13 -2.43 -26.00
CA SER A 135 -20.96 -3.09 -24.99
C SER A 135 -22.43 -2.72 -25.09
N PHE A 136 -22.72 -1.45 -25.42
CA PHE A 136 -24.07 -0.97 -25.64
C PHE A 136 -24.67 -1.66 -26.87
N LEU A 137 -23.92 -1.69 -28.00
CA LEU A 137 -24.36 -2.39 -29.21
C LEU A 137 -24.65 -3.88 -28.93
N LEU A 138 -23.79 -4.55 -28.17
CA LEU A 138 -23.97 -5.95 -27.80
C LEU A 138 -25.21 -6.15 -26.91
N SER A 139 -25.43 -5.30 -25.90
CA SER A 139 -26.55 -5.46 -24.96
C SER A 139 -27.92 -5.31 -25.63
N TYR A 140 -28.01 -4.39 -26.60
CA TYR A 140 -29.23 -4.07 -27.34
C TYR A 140 -29.40 -4.86 -28.65
N ASP A 141 -28.49 -5.79 -28.97
CA ASP A 141 -28.55 -6.55 -30.22
C ASP A 141 -28.58 -5.65 -31.47
N LEU A 142 -27.74 -4.60 -31.46
CA LEU A 142 -27.69 -3.58 -32.53
C LEU A 142 -26.55 -3.82 -33.53
N ILE A 143 -25.90 -4.98 -33.49
CA ILE A 143 -24.84 -5.30 -34.45
C ILE A 143 -25.51 -5.62 -35.79
N PRO A 144 -25.18 -4.87 -36.86
CA PRO A 144 -25.82 -5.11 -38.14
C PRO A 144 -25.40 -6.49 -38.67
N PHE A 145 -26.34 -7.13 -39.40
CA PHE A 145 -26.13 -8.39 -40.11
C PHE A 145 -25.98 -9.67 -39.25
N VAL A 146 -26.11 -9.59 -37.92
CA VAL A 146 -25.99 -10.76 -37.03
C VAL A 146 -27.01 -10.65 -35.90
N ASP A 147 -27.78 -11.71 -35.66
CA ASP A 147 -28.59 -11.84 -34.45
C ASP A 147 -27.72 -12.38 -33.30
N LEU A 148 -27.66 -11.67 -32.18
CA LEU A 148 -26.80 -12.02 -31.05
C LEU A 148 -27.51 -12.97 -30.08
N ASP A 149 -26.90 -14.13 -29.84
CA ASP A 149 -27.33 -15.02 -28.76
C ASP A 149 -27.24 -14.32 -27.39
N LEU A 150 -28.10 -14.73 -26.46
CA LEU A 150 -28.16 -14.20 -25.10
C LEU A 150 -26.78 -14.20 -24.43
N SER A 151 -25.96 -15.23 -24.66
CA SER A 151 -24.61 -15.33 -24.12
C SER A 151 -23.71 -14.15 -24.50
N ILE A 152 -23.82 -13.68 -25.75
CA ILE A 152 -23.03 -12.55 -26.26
C ILE A 152 -23.61 -11.22 -25.78
N ARG A 153 -24.94 -11.12 -25.67
CA ARG A 153 -25.60 -9.93 -25.13
C ARG A 153 -25.27 -9.71 -23.65
N VAL A 154 -25.15 -10.80 -22.89
CA VAL A 154 -24.71 -10.79 -21.48
C VAL A 154 -23.28 -10.26 -21.35
N LEU A 155 -22.37 -10.61 -22.28
CA LEU A 155 -21.04 -10.00 -22.33
C LEU A 155 -21.06 -8.47 -22.47
N GLY A 156 -22.13 -7.92 -23.05
CA GLY A 156 -22.39 -6.49 -23.11
C GLY A 156 -22.34 -5.83 -21.74
N PHE A 157 -23.26 -6.15 -20.82
CA PHE A 157 -23.23 -5.50 -19.50
C PHE A 157 -22.00 -5.92 -18.66
N TRP A 158 -21.53 -7.17 -18.75
CA TRP A 158 -20.32 -7.62 -18.06
C TRP A 158 -19.05 -6.85 -18.46
N SER A 159 -19.04 -6.25 -19.65
CA SER A 159 -17.88 -5.47 -20.11
C SER A 159 -17.60 -4.22 -19.26
N TRP A 160 -18.60 -3.69 -18.54
CA TRP A 160 -18.39 -2.57 -17.61
C TRP A 160 -17.35 -2.93 -16.57
N TRP A 161 -17.54 -4.09 -15.94
CA TRP A 161 -16.63 -4.61 -14.92
C TRP A 161 -15.33 -5.18 -15.50
N LEU A 162 -15.41 -5.89 -16.64
CA LEU A 162 -14.25 -6.57 -17.22
C LEU A 162 -13.28 -5.65 -17.96
N PHE A 163 -13.79 -4.61 -18.63
CA PHE A 163 -13.00 -3.82 -19.57
C PHE A 163 -13.07 -2.33 -19.29
N THR A 164 -14.25 -1.75 -19.07
CA THR A 164 -14.40 -0.30 -18.91
C THR A 164 -13.74 0.20 -17.63
N VAL A 165 -14.16 -0.31 -16.46
CA VAL A 165 -13.63 0.13 -15.16
C VAL A 165 -12.13 -0.19 -15.02
N PRO A 166 -11.62 -1.39 -15.36
CA PRO A 166 -10.19 -1.69 -15.31
C PRO A 166 -9.36 -0.80 -16.25
N SER A 167 -9.89 -0.47 -17.43
CA SER A 167 -9.20 0.40 -18.38
C SER A 167 -9.05 1.82 -17.83
N LEU A 168 -10.11 2.39 -17.25
CA LEU A 168 -10.05 3.70 -16.59
C LEU A 168 -9.11 3.68 -15.37
N ARG A 169 -9.17 2.61 -14.56
CA ARG A 169 -8.31 2.43 -13.38
C ARG A 169 -6.82 2.30 -13.70
N SER A 170 -6.47 1.92 -14.93
CA SER A 170 -5.07 1.77 -15.35
C SER A 170 -4.34 3.11 -15.56
N ILE A 171 -5.09 4.22 -15.67
CA ILE A 171 -4.56 5.53 -16.05
C ILE A 171 -3.82 6.19 -14.87
N LYS A 172 -2.49 6.21 -14.82
CA LYS A 172 -1.73 6.90 -13.77
C LYS A 172 -1.07 8.22 -14.22
N PRO A 173 -0.87 9.20 -13.33
CA PRO A 173 -1.49 9.33 -12.00
C PRO A 173 -3.00 9.61 -12.13
N LEU A 174 -3.80 9.12 -11.18
CA LEU A 174 -5.21 9.51 -11.03
C LEU A 174 -5.33 10.58 -9.95
N PRO A 175 -6.22 11.58 -10.11
CA PRO A 175 -6.57 12.45 -9.00
C PRO A 175 -7.26 11.63 -7.89
N ALA A 176 -7.00 11.99 -6.62
CA ALA A 176 -7.53 11.30 -5.44
C ALA A 176 -9.05 11.01 -5.48
N PRO A 177 -9.94 11.94 -5.89
CA PRO A 177 -11.38 11.66 -5.97
C PRO A 177 -11.72 10.63 -7.05
N GLU A 178 -11.06 10.68 -8.20
CA GLU A 178 -11.30 9.72 -9.30
C GLU A 178 -10.80 8.33 -8.95
N LYS A 179 -9.65 8.22 -8.25
CA LYS A 179 -9.16 6.94 -7.73
C LYS A 179 -10.22 6.28 -6.82
N LYS A 180 -10.73 7.03 -5.83
CA LYS A 180 -11.76 6.55 -4.90
C LYS A 180 -13.02 6.12 -5.65
N ALA A 181 -13.46 6.90 -6.64
CA ALA A 181 -14.61 6.58 -7.47
C ALA A 181 -14.43 5.27 -8.24
N LEU A 182 -13.27 5.07 -8.89
CA LEU A 182 -13.00 3.89 -9.70
C LEU A 182 -12.78 2.62 -8.86
N ASP A 183 -12.17 2.74 -7.68
CA ASP A 183 -12.05 1.64 -6.73
C ASP A 183 -13.44 1.20 -6.22
N ALA A 184 -14.31 2.16 -5.88
CA ALA A 184 -15.70 1.87 -5.51
C ALA A 184 -16.49 1.26 -6.68
N ALA A 185 -16.36 1.83 -7.88
CA ALA A 185 -17.03 1.35 -9.10
C ALA A 185 -16.65 -0.09 -9.43
N PHE A 186 -15.39 -0.49 -9.20
CA PHE A 186 -14.94 -1.85 -9.46
C PHE A 186 -15.67 -2.91 -8.62
N LEU A 187 -16.00 -2.63 -7.35
CA LEU A 187 -16.83 -3.56 -6.57
C LEU A 187 -18.31 -3.35 -6.85
N ALA A 188 -18.75 -2.09 -6.94
CA ALA A 188 -20.16 -1.76 -7.05
C ALA A 188 -20.75 -2.32 -8.35
N THR A 189 -20.03 -2.22 -9.47
CA THR A 189 -20.44 -2.84 -10.74
C THR A 189 -20.49 -4.35 -10.65
N LEU A 190 -19.52 -5.01 -10.00
CA LEU A 190 -19.58 -6.48 -9.82
C LEU A 190 -20.83 -6.91 -9.04
N VAL A 191 -21.12 -6.23 -7.94
CA VAL A 191 -22.32 -6.50 -7.12
C VAL A 191 -23.58 -6.21 -7.92
N ALA A 192 -23.62 -5.10 -8.66
CA ALA A 192 -24.76 -4.72 -9.50
C ALA A 192 -25.00 -5.73 -10.62
N SER A 193 -23.97 -6.11 -11.39
CA SER A 193 -24.08 -7.10 -12.47
C SER A 193 -24.47 -8.49 -11.96
N LEU A 194 -24.13 -8.85 -10.71
CA LEU A 194 -24.58 -10.09 -10.08
C LEU A 194 -26.03 -10.01 -9.55
N ALA A 195 -26.44 -8.85 -9.03
CA ALA A 195 -27.76 -8.66 -8.41
C ALA A 195 -28.86 -8.33 -9.44
N ALA A 196 -28.52 -7.60 -10.51
CA ALA A 196 -29.47 -7.10 -11.49
C ALA A 196 -30.27 -8.20 -12.21
N PRO A 197 -29.69 -9.38 -12.57
CA PRO A 197 -30.44 -10.50 -13.17
C PRO A 197 -31.64 -11.01 -12.34
N PHE A 198 -31.62 -10.80 -11.02
CA PHE A 198 -32.74 -11.17 -10.15
C PHE A 198 -33.93 -10.21 -10.26
N ALA A 199 -33.69 -8.95 -10.64
CA ALA A 199 -34.71 -7.93 -10.82
C ALA A 199 -35.17 -7.84 -12.29
N THR A 200 -34.24 -7.85 -13.24
CA THR A 200 -34.53 -7.77 -14.67
C THR A 200 -33.69 -8.80 -15.44
N LYS A 201 -34.31 -9.47 -16.40
CA LYS A 201 -33.61 -10.41 -17.30
C LYS A 201 -33.17 -9.76 -18.60
N ASP A 202 -33.47 -8.47 -18.79
CA ASP A 202 -33.11 -7.73 -19.99
C ASP A 202 -31.66 -7.21 -19.90
N PRO A 203 -30.73 -7.64 -20.78
CA PRO A 203 -29.34 -7.18 -20.77
C PRO A 203 -29.21 -5.66 -20.95
N GLY A 204 -30.09 -5.04 -21.74
CA GLY A 204 -30.08 -3.58 -21.97
C GLY A 204 -30.39 -2.78 -20.71
N ALA A 205 -31.37 -3.24 -19.91
CA ALA A 205 -31.67 -2.67 -18.61
C ALA A 205 -30.50 -2.85 -17.62
N ILE A 206 -29.86 -4.03 -17.57
CA ILE A 206 -28.71 -4.28 -16.68
C ILE A 206 -27.54 -3.36 -17.04
N TRP A 207 -27.29 -3.15 -18.34
CA TRP A 207 -26.26 -2.22 -18.80
C TRP A 207 -26.44 -0.80 -18.26
N TRP A 208 -27.69 -0.31 -18.20
CA TRP A 208 -27.99 0.99 -17.60
C TRP A 208 -27.83 1.02 -16.09
N VAL A 209 -28.14 -0.08 -15.40
CA VAL A 209 -27.85 -0.22 -13.97
C VAL A 209 -26.35 -0.03 -13.73
N ASP A 210 -25.51 -0.74 -14.49
CA ASP A 210 -24.06 -0.63 -14.36
C ASP A 210 -23.56 0.80 -14.70
N ALA A 211 -24.09 1.42 -15.76
CA ALA A 211 -23.78 2.80 -16.12
C ALA A 211 -24.12 3.80 -15.00
N VAL A 212 -25.32 3.68 -14.41
CA VAL A 212 -25.77 4.51 -13.28
C VAL A 212 -24.91 4.25 -12.05
N VAL A 213 -24.53 3.01 -11.78
CA VAL A 213 -23.66 2.66 -10.65
C VAL A 213 -22.27 3.29 -10.80
N VAL A 214 -21.67 3.23 -11.99
CA VAL A 214 -20.39 3.91 -12.26
C VAL A 214 -20.56 5.42 -12.11
N GLY A 215 -21.62 6.00 -12.67
CA GLY A 215 -21.93 7.42 -12.53
C GLY A 215 -22.12 7.85 -11.08
N ALA A 216 -22.80 7.04 -10.26
CA ALA A 216 -22.99 7.27 -8.84
C ALA A 216 -21.68 7.18 -8.06
N CYS A 217 -20.76 6.27 -8.42
CA CYS A 217 -19.44 6.18 -7.82
C CYS A 217 -18.58 7.41 -8.16
N TYR A 218 -18.66 7.91 -9.40
CA TYR A 218 -18.04 9.18 -9.79
C TYR A 218 -18.63 10.35 -9.03
N ALA A 219 -19.97 10.44 -8.93
CA ALA A 219 -20.62 11.47 -8.12
C ALA A 219 -20.18 11.40 -6.65
N TYR A 220 -20.08 10.20 -6.07
CA TYR A 220 -19.56 10.00 -4.72
C TYR A 220 -18.12 10.48 -4.57
N GLY A 221 -17.22 10.15 -5.51
CA GLY A 221 -15.83 10.57 -5.45
C GLY A 221 -15.62 12.09 -5.48
N TYR A 222 -16.47 12.82 -6.23
CA TYR A 222 -16.36 14.27 -6.40
C TYR A 222 -17.24 15.11 -5.45
N LEU A 223 -18.33 14.54 -4.92
CA LEU A 223 -19.25 15.24 -4.01
C LEU A 223 -19.05 14.88 -2.54
N ALA A 224 -18.32 13.80 -2.23
CA ALA A 224 -17.98 13.50 -0.85
C ALA A 224 -17.14 14.68 -0.30
N PRO A 225 -17.57 15.33 0.81
CA PRO A 225 -16.85 16.46 1.36
C PRO A 225 -15.40 16.06 1.66
N GLU A 226 -14.47 16.95 1.32
CA GLU A 226 -13.02 16.83 1.52
C GLU A 226 -12.63 16.96 3.01
N SER A 227 -13.44 16.36 3.89
CA SER A 227 -13.19 16.24 5.32
C SER A 227 -12.77 14.81 5.62
N ALA A 228 -11.51 14.48 5.31
CA ALA A 228 -10.75 13.46 6.02
C ALA A 228 -9.32 13.41 5.46
N ASP A 229 -8.53 14.41 5.85
CA ASP A 229 -7.11 14.21 6.16
C ASP A 229 -6.96 13.85 7.66
N SER A 230 -7.95 13.14 8.19
CA SER A 230 -8.02 12.69 9.57
C SER A 230 -8.04 11.18 9.55
N ASP A 231 -7.10 10.59 10.28
CA ASP A 231 -7.32 9.33 10.98
C ASP A 231 -8.77 9.23 11.50
N ASP A 232 -9.30 8.02 11.51
CA ASP A 232 -10.66 7.61 11.88
C ASP A 232 -11.70 7.80 10.77
N ASP A 233 -12.07 6.72 10.06
CA ASP A 233 -13.14 5.82 10.50
C ASP A 233 -14.39 6.60 10.92
N ASP A 234 -15.28 7.00 9.99
CA ASP A 234 -16.75 7.13 10.20
C ASP A 234 -17.52 7.77 9.01
N VAL A 235 -17.12 7.53 7.76
CA VAL A 235 -17.91 8.01 6.59
C VAL A 235 -19.24 7.24 6.41
N PHE A 236 -19.49 6.18 7.16
CA PHE A 236 -20.78 5.48 7.21
C PHE A 236 -21.15 5.11 8.66
N ASP A 237 -21.35 6.13 9.50
CA ASP A 237 -22.07 5.94 10.77
C ASP A 237 -23.48 5.42 10.47
N SER A 238 -23.81 4.37 11.21
CA SER A 238 -25.03 3.56 11.31
C SER A 238 -26.36 4.30 11.46
N LYS A 239 -26.43 5.61 11.23
CA LYS A 239 -27.57 6.44 11.57
C LYS A 239 -28.55 6.69 10.43
N THR A 240 -28.18 6.43 9.18
CA THR A 240 -29.15 6.33 8.07
C THR A 240 -29.55 4.87 7.92
N GLY A 241 -30.52 4.46 8.73
CA GLY A 241 -31.10 3.12 8.70
C GLY A 241 -31.69 2.79 7.33
N VAL A 242 -30.95 2.02 6.53
CA VAL A 242 -31.49 1.21 5.44
C VAL A 242 -31.16 -0.23 5.78
N GLY A 243 -32.23 -1.01 5.96
CA GLY A 243 -32.28 -2.26 6.71
C GLY A 243 -31.20 -3.30 6.39
N GLY A 244 -30.72 -3.96 7.45
CA GLY A 244 -29.97 -5.19 7.33
C GLY A 244 -29.56 -5.71 8.69
N GLY A 245 -30.19 -6.80 9.15
CA GLY A 245 -29.80 -7.51 10.37
C GLY A 245 -28.36 -8.07 10.30
N ALA A 246 -28.02 -9.00 11.21
CA ALA A 246 -26.66 -9.54 11.36
C ALA A 246 -25.96 -9.98 10.06
N PHE A 247 -26.73 -10.43 9.05
CA PHE A 247 -26.22 -10.78 7.72
C PHE A 247 -25.77 -9.56 6.89
N GLY A 248 -26.48 -8.43 6.99
CA GLY A 248 -26.10 -7.17 6.39
C GLY A 248 -24.81 -6.63 6.99
N GLN A 249 -24.67 -6.65 8.32
CA GLN A 249 -23.41 -6.27 8.99
C GLN A 249 -22.22 -7.15 8.58
N GLN A 250 -22.43 -8.46 8.40
CA GLN A 250 -21.39 -9.39 7.95
C GLN A 250 -20.96 -9.08 6.51
N LEU A 251 -21.91 -8.90 5.59
CA LEU A 251 -21.64 -8.47 4.21
C LEU A 251 -20.94 -7.10 4.16
N TRP A 252 -21.36 -6.16 5.01
CA TRP A 252 -20.74 -4.83 5.13
C TRP A 252 -19.29 -4.90 5.63
N ARG A 253 -18.97 -5.80 6.57
CA ARG A 253 -17.58 -6.06 6.99
C ARG A 253 -16.77 -6.68 5.86
N SER A 254 -17.36 -7.57 5.08
CA SER A 254 -16.71 -8.15 3.89
C SER A 254 -16.48 -7.12 2.78
N VAL A 255 -17.42 -6.19 2.55
CA VAL A 255 -17.26 -5.07 1.60
C VAL A 255 -16.22 -4.07 2.10
N LYS A 256 -16.21 -3.73 3.40
CA LYS A 256 -15.17 -2.87 4.01
C LYS A 256 -13.78 -3.53 3.94
N TRP A 257 -13.70 -4.85 4.17
CA TRP A 257 -12.47 -5.60 3.97
C TRP A 257 -12.06 -5.67 2.50
N ALA A 258 -12.99 -5.89 1.57
CA ALA A 258 -12.71 -5.94 0.14
C ALA A 258 -12.27 -4.58 -0.42
N GLY A 259 -12.90 -3.49 0.03
CA GLY A 259 -12.48 -2.12 -0.26
C GLY A 259 -11.07 -1.84 0.29
N ARG A 260 -10.79 -2.23 1.54
CA ARG A 260 -9.43 -2.15 2.10
C ARG A 260 -8.44 -3.01 1.30
N ALA A 261 -8.78 -4.26 0.97
CA ALA A 261 -7.94 -5.17 0.19
C ALA A 261 -7.68 -4.68 -1.25
N LEU A 262 -8.61 -3.93 -1.84
CA LEU A 262 -8.44 -3.30 -3.14
C LEU A 262 -7.62 -2.02 -3.10
N ASP A 263 -7.60 -1.31 -1.97
CA ASP A 263 -6.73 -0.15 -1.72
C ASP A 263 -5.30 -0.56 -1.29
N PHE A 264 -5.15 -1.72 -0.64
CA PHE A 264 -3.84 -2.31 -0.29
C PHE A 264 -2.93 -2.57 -1.51
N GLY A 265 -3.50 -2.71 -2.71
CA GLY A 265 -2.73 -2.98 -3.94
C GLY A 265 -2.03 -1.77 -4.58
N ALA A 266 -2.26 -0.54 -4.11
CA ALA A 266 -1.87 0.67 -4.88
C ALA A 266 -0.89 1.63 -4.18
N GLY A 267 -0.49 1.43 -2.92
CA GLY A 267 0.45 2.38 -2.31
C GLY A 267 0.94 2.14 -0.89
N GLN A 268 0.23 1.38 -0.05
CA GLN A 268 0.67 1.21 1.35
C GLN A 268 1.93 0.35 1.51
N GLU A 269 2.18 -0.59 0.59
CA GLU A 269 3.37 -1.47 0.66
C GLU A 269 4.68 -0.81 0.16
N ARG A 270 4.66 0.49 -0.18
CA ARG A 270 5.90 1.22 -0.54
C ARG A 270 6.48 2.03 0.63
N GLY A 271 5.73 2.21 1.72
CA GLY A 271 6.21 2.77 2.99
C GLY A 271 6.62 1.71 4.02
N ALA A 272 6.02 0.53 4.03
CA ALA A 272 6.33 -0.49 5.05
C ALA A 272 7.79 -1.03 4.99
N ARG A 273 8.49 -0.85 3.85
CA ARG A 273 9.92 -1.16 3.77
C ARG A 273 10.83 -0.09 4.40
N SER A 274 10.37 1.14 4.63
CA SER A 274 11.14 2.10 5.45
C SER A 274 11.03 1.76 6.94
N ASP A 275 9.90 1.21 7.38
CA ASP A 275 9.74 0.77 8.77
C ASP A 275 10.56 -0.50 9.04
N GLU A 276 10.58 -1.43 8.09
CA GLU A 276 11.44 -2.62 8.19
C GLU A 276 12.93 -2.27 8.01
N ALA A 277 13.28 -1.38 7.08
CA ALA A 277 14.67 -0.93 6.92
C ALA A 277 15.15 -0.15 8.17
N SER A 278 14.32 0.73 8.73
CA SER A 278 14.63 1.46 9.97
C SER A 278 14.60 0.55 11.21
N ALA A 279 13.81 -0.52 11.23
CA ALA A 279 13.83 -1.53 12.29
C ALA A 279 15.10 -2.40 12.22
N VAL A 280 15.54 -2.77 11.02
CA VAL A 280 16.81 -3.48 10.79
C VAL A 280 18.01 -2.58 11.13
N GLU A 281 17.94 -1.30 10.78
CA GLU A 281 18.95 -0.30 11.13
C GLU A 281 19.02 -0.06 12.65
N LYS A 282 17.88 0.09 13.34
CA LYS A 282 17.80 0.14 14.81
C LYS A 282 18.27 -1.16 15.48
N ALA A 283 18.11 -2.31 14.83
CA ALA A 283 18.65 -3.57 15.34
C ALA A 283 20.18 -3.64 15.17
N LEU A 284 20.70 -3.09 14.07
CA LEU A 284 22.14 -2.99 13.81
C LEU A 284 22.82 -2.01 14.78
N GLU A 285 22.23 -0.84 15.04
CA GLU A 285 22.76 0.12 16.03
C GLU A 285 22.82 -0.47 17.46
N ARG A 286 21.82 -1.26 17.86
CA ARG A 286 21.81 -1.92 19.17
C ARG A 286 22.89 -2.98 19.30
N THR A 287 23.12 -3.74 18.24
CA THR A 287 24.17 -4.77 18.23
C THR A 287 25.57 -4.16 18.20
N VAL A 288 25.75 -3.04 17.48
CA VAL A 288 27.00 -2.26 17.49
C VAL A 288 27.24 -1.60 18.85
N SER A 289 26.22 -0.98 19.47
CA SER A 289 26.35 -0.42 20.83
C SER A 289 26.64 -1.49 21.88
N GLN A 290 25.95 -2.64 21.85
CA GLN A 290 26.25 -3.75 22.77
C GLN A 290 27.66 -4.31 22.57
N LYS A 291 28.16 -4.33 21.34
CA LYS A 291 29.53 -4.76 21.05
C LYS A 291 30.55 -3.73 21.53
N ALA A 292 30.26 -2.43 21.36
CA ALA A 292 31.11 -1.35 21.88
C ALA A 292 31.15 -1.33 23.42
N GLU A 293 30.01 -1.54 24.09
CA GLU A 293 29.95 -1.65 25.55
C GLU A 293 30.67 -2.91 26.07
N ARG A 294 30.61 -4.04 25.36
CA ARG A 294 31.38 -5.24 25.72
C ARG A 294 32.88 -5.05 25.56
N VAL A 295 33.31 -4.36 24.49
CA VAL A 295 34.72 -4.05 24.27
C VAL A 295 35.21 -3.07 25.34
N ALA A 296 34.41 -2.05 25.69
CA ALA A 296 34.74 -1.13 26.78
C ALA A 296 34.81 -1.86 28.15
N ALA A 297 33.95 -2.84 28.39
CA ALA A 297 33.99 -3.65 29.61
C ALA A 297 35.19 -4.63 29.65
N GLU A 298 35.61 -5.18 28.50
CA GLU A 298 36.84 -5.99 28.40
C GLU A 298 38.10 -5.14 28.59
N ASP A 299 38.10 -3.88 28.12
CA ASP A 299 39.22 -2.95 28.34
C ASP A 299 39.33 -2.50 29.81
N ASP A 300 38.21 -2.39 30.54
CA ASP A 300 38.18 -2.12 31.98
C ASP A 300 38.61 -3.36 32.80
N GLU A 301 38.22 -4.59 32.42
CA GLU A 301 38.71 -5.82 33.07
C GLU A 301 40.22 -6.05 32.81
N ALA A 302 40.73 -5.71 31.62
CA ALA A 302 42.16 -5.77 31.33
C ALA A 302 42.96 -4.68 32.08
N GLY A 303 42.33 -3.55 32.44
CA GLY A 303 42.92 -2.51 33.29
C GLY A 303 43.03 -2.91 34.76
N GLU A 304 42.13 -3.79 35.24
CA GLU A 304 42.13 -4.26 36.63
C GLU A 304 43.07 -5.46 36.87
N GLU A 305 43.35 -6.28 35.84
CA GLU A 305 44.39 -7.33 35.91
C GLU A 305 45.82 -6.77 35.91
N VAL A 306 46.07 -5.62 35.25
CA VAL A 306 47.42 -4.99 35.24
C VAL A 306 47.72 -4.24 36.55
N ALA A 307 46.71 -3.87 37.32
CA ALA A 307 46.89 -3.23 38.63
C ALA A 307 47.20 -4.23 39.78
N ALA A 308 47.00 -5.54 39.56
CA ALA A 308 47.18 -6.57 40.58
C ALA A 308 48.59 -7.22 40.61
N ASP A 309 49.43 -7.02 39.59
CA ASP A 309 50.80 -7.60 39.53
C ASP A 309 51.92 -6.60 39.87
N GLY A 310 51.55 -5.44 40.42
CA GLY A 310 52.44 -4.31 40.69
C GLY A 310 52.90 -4.17 42.15
N SER A 311 53.11 -5.24 42.92
CA SER A 311 53.74 -5.15 44.25
C SER A 311 54.87 -6.15 44.40
N GLY A 312 56.02 -5.83 43.80
CA GLY A 312 57.28 -6.50 44.05
C GLY A 312 57.77 -6.28 45.47
N THR A 313 57.79 -7.35 46.26
CA THR A 313 58.57 -7.43 47.51
C THR A 313 60.04 -7.60 47.18
N TYR A 314 60.82 -6.52 47.31
CA TYR A 314 62.27 -6.60 47.51
C TYR A 314 62.54 -6.62 49.02
N GLU A 315 62.79 -7.80 49.58
CA GLU A 315 63.36 -7.94 50.92
C GLU A 315 64.77 -8.51 50.77
N GLY A 316 65.75 -7.69 51.12
CA GLY A 316 67.17 -7.95 50.94
C GLY A 316 67.73 -8.96 51.93
N TYR A 317 68.74 -9.70 51.48
CA TYR A 317 69.57 -10.55 52.32
C TYR A 317 71.05 -10.31 52.01
N ALA A 318 71.74 -9.68 52.95
CA ALA A 318 73.18 -9.77 53.21
C ALA A 318 73.46 -9.16 54.59
N PRO A 319 74.49 -9.60 55.33
CA PRO A 319 75.59 -10.51 54.96
C PRO A 319 75.47 -11.94 55.51
#